data_AF-A0A2K1NKU0-F1
#
_entry.id   AF-A0A2K1NKU0-F1
#
_cell.length_a   1.000
_cell.length_b   1.000
_cell.length_c   1.000
_cell.angle_alpha   90.00
_cell.angle_beta   90.00
_cell.angle_gamma   90.00
#
_symmetry.space_group_name_H-M   'P 1'
#
loop_
_entity.id
_entity.type
_entity.pdbx_description
1 polymer ?
#
loop_
_entity_poly.entity_id
_entity_poly.type
_entity_poly.pdbx_seq_one_letter_code
_entity_poly.pdbx_strand_id
1 'polypeptide(L)'
;MSLYGNSSQLYFDFVYSDYMKEHSEFKYLLDLIDMIDWSVVPDFSNKMGRTGYSRRALLKAIFVQKVKGFTVRELIHFLKSNPSFAKCIGFDPIINYVPSEATFSSFKKEFGPSYLDKVIVFTVLKGIKEGIFDTSYLVADSYPIILNSFFNNKKSHGKFKDYKEYYRSPLEANFGVKPVSNSKPIYDKYGNPKNAMSYLGYKAHTITFLNVPIFTVVSPASANDKNYAFDLLEKVVKYLDLSGFNFLADAAYDSSDLYDYVHLKTGSIAFIPLRNSSKKGLVGECGKKLVKHSHYLETKRNIYRTKFVCDDPSNCPLGKSNCYSYRNYSKYDFRHFLNRESPFFKEIYKKRTLIESIFSRLESNNGTTSLKYTNAVQLECNLSNLFLIASALLAHNMGRDDLLSSPKTLMYETAS
;
A
#
# COMPACT_ATOMS: atom_id res chain seq x y z
N MET A 1 8.65 -36.85 14.82
CA MET A 1 9.88 -36.04 14.87
C MET A 1 9.53 -34.62 14.48
N SER A 2 9.36 -33.73 15.47
CA SER A 2 9.05 -32.32 15.27
C SER A 2 10.30 -31.55 14.90
N LEU A 3 10.29 -30.92 13.72
CA LEU A 3 11.24 -29.88 13.34
C LEU A 3 10.44 -28.65 12.89
N TYR A 4 9.68 -28.09 13.82
CA TYR A 4 9.24 -26.70 13.71
C TYR A 4 10.31 -25.86 14.38
N GLY A 5 11.16 -25.24 13.55
CA GLY A 5 12.05 -24.18 14.01
C GLY A 5 11.20 -23.04 14.58
N ASN A 6 11.52 -22.63 15.80
CA ASN A 6 11.06 -21.38 16.39
C ASN A 6 11.39 -20.23 15.43
N SER A 7 10.38 -19.81 14.67
CA SER A 7 10.38 -18.57 13.91
C SER A 7 9.26 -17.73 14.49
N SER A 8 9.61 -16.50 14.88
CA SER A 8 8.71 -15.52 15.48
C SER A 8 7.40 -15.42 14.72
N GLN A 9 6.31 -15.74 15.42
CA GLN A 9 4.94 -15.76 14.92
C GLN A 9 4.59 -14.38 14.33
N LEU A 10 4.44 -14.31 13.01
CA LEU A 10 4.10 -13.09 12.27
C LEU A 10 2.69 -13.20 11.69
N TYR A 11 1.71 -12.73 12.48
CA TYR A 11 0.57 -11.85 12.19
C TYR A 11 -0.31 -11.99 10.94
N PHE A 12 -0.16 -13.01 10.11
CA PHE A 12 -0.93 -13.08 8.85
C PHE A 12 -1.85 -14.28 8.72
N ASP A 13 -1.74 -15.15 9.71
CA ASP A 13 -2.61 -16.29 9.99
C ASP A 13 -2.88 -16.32 11.50
N PHE A 14 -2.84 -15.13 12.11
CA PHE A 14 -2.93 -14.97 13.56
C PHE A 14 -4.17 -15.66 14.10
N VAL A 15 -5.28 -15.51 13.38
CA VAL A 15 -6.51 -16.23 13.66
C VAL A 15 -6.43 -17.69 13.25
N TYR A 16 -5.99 -18.01 12.03
CA TYR A 16 -6.12 -19.36 11.47
C TYR A 16 -5.54 -20.45 12.35
N SER A 17 -4.30 -20.28 12.85
CA SER A 17 -3.67 -21.33 13.67
C SER A 17 -4.45 -21.60 14.97
N ASP A 18 -5.05 -20.57 15.55
CA ASP A 18 -5.89 -20.69 16.75
C ASP A 18 -7.29 -21.19 16.40
N TYR A 19 -7.86 -20.71 15.30
CA TYR A 19 -9.17 -21.09 14.77
C TYR A 19 -9.22 -22.58 14.40
N MET A 20 -8.16 -23.10 13.76
CA MET A 20 -8.05 -24.50 13.36
C MET A 20 -7.94 -25.47 14.55
N LYS A 21 -7.71 -24.99 15.78
CA LYS A 21 -7.74 -25.84 16.99
C LYS A 21 -9.15 -26.35 17.29
N GLU A 22 -10.18 -25.57 16.92
CA GLU A 22 -11.57 -25.83 17.30
C GLU A 22 -12.50 -26.03 16.09
N HIS A 23 -12.06 -25.62 14.89
CA HIS A 23 -12.90 -25.55 13.71
C HIS A 23 -12.21 -26.07 12.45
N SER A 24 -13.00 -26.41 11.44
CA SER A 24 -12.50 -26.89 10.14
C SER A 24 -12.09 -25.75 9.22
N GLU A 25 -11.24 -26.06 8.23
CA GLU A 25 -10.86 -25.12 7.18
C GLU A 25 -12.07 -24.58 6.39
N PHE A 26 -13.09 -25.41 6.15
CA PHE A 26 -14.32 -24.96 5.52
C PHE A 26 -15.04 -23.90 6.33
N LYS A 27 -15.13 -24.11 7.65
CA LYS A 27 -15.78 -23.15 8.54
C LYS A 27 -15.01 -21.83 8.57
N TYR A 28 -13.69 -21.87 8.61
CA TYR A 28 -12.85 -20.66 8.55
C TYR A 28 -13.09 -19.84 7.30
N LEU A 29 -13.10 -20.47 6.12
CA LEU A 29 -13.33 -19.77 4.86
C LEU A 29 -14.72 -19.13 4.81
N LEU A 30 -15.75 -19.81 5.33
CA LEU A 30 -17.11 -19.26 5.38
C LEU A 30 -17.22 -18.13 6.39
N ASP A 31 -16.69 -18.30 7.61
CA ASP A 31 -16.73 -17.27 8.64
C ASP A 31 -15.99 -15.99 8.18
N LEU A 32 -14.85 -16.11 7.46
CA LEU A 32 -14.19 -14.94 6.83
C LEU A 32 -15.07 -14.26 5.78
N ILE A 33 -15.75 -15.03 4.94
CA ILE A 33 -16.68 -14.50 3.94
C ILE A 33 -17.85 -13.79 4.64
N ASP A 34 -18.34 -14.32 5.76
CA ASP A 34 -19.46 -13.76 6.50
C ASP A 34 -19.10 -12.49 7.27
N MET A 35 -17.80 -12.22 7.51
CA MET A 35 -17.34 -10.93 8.03
C MET A 35 -17.53 -9.77 7.04
N ILE A 36 -17.74 -10.06 5.75
CA ILE A 36 -17.72 -9.10 4.67
C ILE A 36 -19.12 -8.91 4.10
N ASP A 37 -19.55 -7.65 3.94
CA ASP A 37 -20.80 -7.35 3.24
C ASP A 37 -20.62 -7.35 1.71
N TRP A 38 -21.04 -8.44 1.08
CA TRP A 38 -20.98 -8.64 -0.37
C TRP A 38 -22.19 -8.09 -1.12
N SER A 39 -23.24 -7.64 -0.41
CA SER A 39 -24.52 -7.24 -1.02
C SER A 39 -24.37 -6.07 -1.99
N VAL A 40 -23.36 -5.24 -1.75
CA VAL A 40 -22.98 -4.05 -2.54
C VAL A 40 -22.57 -4.39 -3.97
N VAL A 41 -22.11 -5.63 -4.21
CA VAL A 41 -21.77 -6.11 -5.54
C VAL A 41 -23.04 -6.63 -6.22
N PRO A 42 -23.46 -6.05 -7.37
CA PRO A 42 -24.62 -6.55 -8.10
C PRO A 42 -24.32 -7.95 -8.64
N ASP A 43 -25.27 -8.88 -8.47
CA ASP A 43 -25.08 -10.28 -8.87
C ASP A 43 -24.91 -10.43 -10.39
N PHE A 44 -25.73 -9.75 -11.18
CA PHE A 44 -25.72 -9.85 -12.64
C PHE A 44 -25.62 -8.45 -13.26
N SER A 45 -24.78 -8.32 -14.30
CA SER A 45 -24.62 -7.05 -15.03
C SER A 45 -25.61 -6.88 -16.18
N ASN A 46 -26.27 -7.95 -16.63
CA ASN A 46 -27.04 -7.95 -17.86
C ASN A 46 -28.53 -7.78 -17.58
N LYS A 47 -29.18 -6.83 -18.28
CA LYS A 47 -30.64 -6.65 -18.27
C LYS A 47 -31.37 -7.57 -19.27
N MET A 48 -30.67 -8.10 -20.27
CA MET A 48 -31.21 -9.01 -21.31
C MET A 48 -30.17 -10.08 -21.71
N GLY A 49 -30.64 -11.27 -22.10
CA GLY A 49 -29.81 -12.40 -22.54
C GLY A 49 -29.59 -13.47 -21.46
N ARG A 50 -28.84 -14.54 -21.79
CA ARG A 50 -28.48 -15.60 -20.83
C ARG A 50 -27.73 -15.01 -19.63
N THR A 51 -28.19 -15.33 -18.42
CA THR A 51 -27.50 -14.99 -17.18
C THR A 51 -26.18 -15.76 -17.09
N GLY A 52 -25.07 -15.04 -17.07
CA GLY A 52 -23.74 -15.60 -16.83
C GLY A 52 -23.54 -15.97 -15.35
N TYR A 53 -22.28 -16.11 -14.94
CA TYR A 53 -21.93 -16.34 -13.53
C TYR A 53 -22.27 -15.12 -12.66
N SER A 54 -22.69 -15.36 -11.40
CA SER A 54 -22.84 -14.27 -10.43
C SER A 54 -21.49 -13.59 -10.20
N ARG A 55 -21.46 -12.26 -10.32
CA ARG A 55 -20.29 -11.44 -10.01
C ARG A 55 -19.90 -11.53 -8.54
N ARG A 56 -20.88 -11.70 -7.65
CA ARG A 56 -20.65 -11.88 -6.22
C ARG A 56 -19.99 -13.23 -5.94
N ALA A 57 -20.47 -14.30 -6.55
CA ALA A 57 -19.87 -15.63 -6.44
C ALA A 57 -18.44 -15.65 -6.99
N LEU A 58 -18.21 -15.02 -8.15
CA LEU A 58 -16.87 -14.85 -8.72
C LEU A 58 -15.93 -14.08 -7.79
N LEU A 59 -16.40 -12.99 -7.18
CA LEU A 59 -15.59 -12.21 -6.25
C LEU A 59 -15.25 -13.00 -4.98
N LYS A 60 -16.23 -13.69 -4.38
CA LYS A 60 -16.01 -14.59 -3.23
C LYS A 60 -15.03 -15.71 -3.56
N ALA A 61 -15.12 -16.29 -4.77
CA ALA A 61 -14.18 -17.32 -5.21
C ALA A 61 -12.74 -16.80 -5.35
N ILE A 62 -12.55 -15.60 -5.90
CA ILE A 62 -11.21 -14.98 -6.00
C ILE A 62 -10.72 -14.52 -4.62
N PHE A 63 -11.62 -14.14 -3.71
CA PHE A 63 -11.28 -13.92 -2.31
C PHE A 63 -10.72 -15.21 -1.67
N VAL A 64 -11.41 -16.34 -1.81
CA VAL A 64 -10.92 -17.66 -1.35
C VAL A 64 -9.59 -18.01 -2.02
N GLN A 65 -9.44 -17.73 -3.32
CA GLN A 65 -8.18 -17.89 -4.02
C GLN A 65 -7.05 -17.13 -3.31
N LYS A 66 -7.32 -15.91 -2.83
CA LYS A 66 -6.35 -15.09 -2.13
C LYS A 66 -6.04 -15.59 -0.72
N VAL A 67 -7.06 -15.97 0.04
CA VAL A 67 -6.89 -16.55 1.38
C VAL A 67 -6.02 -17.81 1.31
N LYS A 68 -6.28 -18.68 0.33
CA LYS A 68 -5.59 -19.97 0.16
C LYS A 68 -4.26 -19.90 -0.59
N GLY A 69 -3.94 -18.76 -1.22
CA GLY A 69 -2.76 -18.64 -2.08
C GLY A 69 -2.84 -19.49 -3.36
N PHE A 70 -4.04 -19.81 -3.83
CA PHE A 70 -4.24 -20.69 -4.98
C PHE A 70 -3.92 -20.03 -6.32
N THR A 71 -3.41 -20.82 -7.26
CA THR A 71 -3.52 -20.57 -8.69
C THR A 71 -4.98 -20.68 -9.13
N VAL A 72 -5.31 -20.16 -10.32
CA VAL A 72 -6.68 -20.27 -10.85
C VAL A 72 -7.08 -21.74 -11.07
N ARG A 73 -6.13 -22.60 -11.43
CA ARG A 73 -6.36 -24.05 -11.57
C ARG A 73 -6.70 -24.73 -10.26
N GLU A 74 -5.94 -24.42 -9.21
CA GLU A 74 -6.19 -24.95 -7.87
C GLU A 74 -7.53 -24.46 -7.34
N LEU A 75 -7.90 -23.20 -7.59
CA LEU A 75 -9.25 -22.70 -7.26
C LEU A 75 -10.34 -23.50 -7.98
N ILE A 76 -10.21 -23.72 -9.29
CA ILE A 76 -11.19 -24.49 -10.07
C ILE A 76 -11.28 -25.93 -9.54
N HIS A 77 -10.15 -26.56 -9.26
CA HIS A 77 -10.12 -27.90 -8.69
C HIS A 77 -10.78 -27.92 -7.31
N PHE A 78 -10.44 -26.99 -6.42
CA PHE A 78 -11.03 -26.87 -5.09
C PHE A 78 -12.55 -26.69 -5.14
N LEU A 79 -13.06 -25.82 -6.02
CA LEU A 79 -14.51 -25.62 -6.17
C LEU A 79 -15.19 -26.88 -6.71
N LYS A 80 -14.61 -27.57 -7.70
CA LYS A 80 -15.17 -28.82 -8.24
C LYS A 80 -15.20 -29.93 -7.20
N SER A 81 -14.12 -30.07 -6.43
CA SER A 81 -13.99 -31.08 -5.38
C SER A 81 -14.87 -30.81 -4.17
N ASN A 82 -15.37 -29.58 -4.00
CA ASN A 82 -16.18 -29.17 -2.84
C ASN A 82 -17.50 -28.49 -3.24
N PRO A 83 -18.49 -29.26 -3.77
CA PRO A 83 -19.76 -28.70 -4.24
C PRO A 83 -20.59 -27.97 -3.19
N SER A 84 -20.59 -28.47 -1.96
CA SER A 84 -21.30 -27.80 -0.87
C SER A 84 -20.72 -26.40 -0.62
N PHE A 85 -19.38 -26.26 -0.64
CA PHE A 85 -18.74 -24.96 -0.46
C PHE A 85 -19.00 -24.02 -1.64
N ALA A 86 -18.85 -24.52 -2.87
CA ALA A 86 -19.14 -23.75 -4.09
C ALA A 86 -20.58 -23.22 -4.08
N LYS A 87 -21.55 -24.04 -3.63
CA LYS A 87 -22.94 -23.62 -3.42
C LYS A 87 -23.07 -22.54 -2.35
N CYS A 88 -22.42 -22.68 -1.20
CA CYS A 88 -22.46 -21.67 -0.13
C CYS A 88 -21.95 -20.29 -0.58
N ILE A 89 -20.94 -20.23 -1.46
CA ILE A 89 -20.43 -18.97 -1.99
C ILE A 89 -21.22 -18.43 -3.19
N GLY A 90 -22.28 -19.12 -3.62
CA GLY A 90 -23.26 -18.64 -4.61
C GLY A 90 -23.14 -19.23 -6.01
N PHE A 91 -22.37 -20.30 -6.22
CA PHE A 91 -22.41 -21.05 -7.49
C PHE A 91 -23.57 -22.06 -7.51
N ASP A 92 -24.14 -22.28 -8.70
CA ASP A 92 -25.20 -23.26 -8.89
C ASP A 92 -24.61 -24.59 -9.36
N PRO A 93 -24.73 -25.69 -8.60
CA PRO A 93 -24.17 -27.00 -8.95
C PRO A 93 -24.75 -27.63 -10.22
N ILE A 94 -25.88 -27.14 -10.71
CA ILE A 94 -26.59 -27.66 -11.87
C ILE A 94 -26.28 -26.80 -13.11
N ILE A 95 -26.34 -25.46 -12.96
CA ILE A 95 -26.17 -24.51 -14.07
C ILE A 95 -24.92 -23.67 -13.83
N ASN A 96 -23.96 -23.68 -14.76
CA ASN A 96 -22.76 -22.86 -14.66
C ASN A 96 -22.04 -23.06 -13.29
N TYR A 97 -21.72 -24.31 -12.97
CA TYR A 97 -21.22 -24.69 -11.65
C TYR A 97 -19.85 -24.10 -11.31
N VAL A 98 -18.82 -24.34 -12.13
CA VAL A 98 -17.48 -23.79 -11.88
C VAL A 98 -17.00 -23.04 -13.11
N PRO A 99 -16.65 -21.75 -12.97
CA PRO A 99 -16.13 -20.94 -14.07
C PRO A 99 -14.84 -21.50 -14.67
N SER A 100 -14.60 -21.17 -15.93
CA SER A 100 -13.34 -21.47 -16.62
C SER A 100 -12.23 -20.48 -16.21
N GLU A 101 -10.97 -20.84 -16.48
CA GLU A 101 -9.83 -19.92 -16.29
C GLU A 101 -10.03 -18.59 -17.04
N ALA A 102 -10.57 -18.65 -18.26
CA ALA A 102 -10.85 -17.47 -19.07
C ALA A 102 -11.90 -16.58 -18.42
N THR A 103 -12.94 -17.16 -17.81
CA THR A 103 -13.98 -16.42 -17.09
C THR A 103 -13.40 -15.66 -15.90
N PHE A 104 -12.55 -16.30 -15.09
CA PHE A 104 -11.86 -15.62 -13.99
C PHE A 104 -10.91 -14.51 -14.48
N SER A 105 -10.17 -14.77 -15.56
CA SER A 105 -9.25 -13.78 -16.15
C SER A 105 -9.99 -12.54 -16.64
N SER A 106 -11.08 -12.72 -17.40
CA SER A 106 -11.93 -11.62 -17.87
C SER A 106 -12.55 -10.87 -16.72
N PHE A 107 -13.07 -11.57 -15.70
CA PHE A 107 -13.61 -10.93 -14.51
C PHE A 107 -12.58 -10.04 -13.81
N LYS A 108 -11.35 -10.52 -13.57
CA LYS A 108 -10.30 -9.72 -12.93
C LYS A 108 -9.94 -8.47 -13.74
N LYS A 109 -10.01 -8.53 -15.07
CA LYS A 109 -9.74 -7.40 -15.96
C LYS A 109 -10.86 -6.36 -15.96
N GLU A 110 -12.11 -6.82 -15.93
CA GLU A 110 -13.31 -5.98 -16.11
C GLU A 110 -13.96 -5.56 -14.79
N PHE A 111 -13.54 -6.12 -13.66
CA PHE A 111 -14.14 -5.80 -12.36
C PHE A 111 -13.89 -4.34 -12.00
N GLY A 112 -14.97 -3.56 -11.89
CA GLY A 112 -14.91 -2.15 -11.51
C GLY A 112 -14.34 -1.97 -10.10
N PRO A 113 -13.19 -1.30 -9.93
CA PRO A 113 -12.57 -1.13 -8.62
C PRO A 113 -13.49 -0.46 -7.59
N SER A 114 -14.43 0.37 -8.03
CA SER A 114 -15.37 1.09 -7.17
C SER A 114 -16.31 0.19 -6.37
N TYR A 115 -16.65 -1.02 -6.85
CA TYR A 115 -17.46 -1.96 -6.06
C TYR A 115 -16.66 -2.57 -4.91
N LEU A 116 -15.40 -2.96 -5.16
CA LEU A 116 -14.54 -3.49 -4.11
C LEU A 116 -14.18 -2.41 -3.09
N ASP A 117 -13.96 -1.17 -3.54
CA ASP A 117 -13.76 -0.04 -2.62
C ASP A 117 -14.93 0.06 -1.63
N LYS A 118 -16.18 -0.03 -2.09
CA LYS A 118 -17.34 0.00 -1.18
C LYS A 118 -17.38 -1.20 -0.22
N VAL A 119 -17.08 -2.41 -0.71
CA VAL A 119 -17.01 -3.61 0.15
C VAL A 119 -15.97 -3.41 1.26
N ILE A 120 -14.79 -2.90 0.92
CA ILE A 120 -13.74 -2.56 1.90
C ILE A 120 -14.24 -1.50 2.87
N VAL A 121 -14.87 -0.42 2.38
CA VAL A 121 -15.39 0.67 3.21
C VAL A 121 -16.36 0.16 4.27
N PHE A 122 -17.38 -0.61 3.88
CA PHE A 122 -18.35 -1.13 4.85
C PHE A 122 -17.71 -2.07 5.87
N THR A 123 -16.76 -2.90 5.44
CA THR A 123 -16.03 -3.81 6.33
C THR A 123 -15.14 -3.04 7.31
N VAL A 124 -14.50 -1.96 6.85
CA VAL A 124 -13.68 -1.07 7.69
C VAL A 124 -14.53 -0.27 8.67
N LEU A 125 -15.65 0.31 8.22
CA LEU A 125 -16.57 1.05 9.08
C LEU A 125 -17.12 0.17 10.22
N LYS A 126 -17.35 -1.12 9.96
CA LYS A 126 -17.71 -2.09 11.00
C LYS A 126 -16.63 -2.15 12.08
N GLY A 127 -15.37 -2.35 11.71
CA GLY A 127 -14.28 -2.42 12.69
C GLY A 127 -13.97 -1.10 13.41
N ILE A 128 -14.19 0.05 12.76
CA ILE A 128 -14.13 1.36 13.45
C ILE A 128 -15.23 1.46 14.51
N LYS A 129 -16.47 1.09 14.16
CA LYS A 129 -17.61 1.13 15.09
C LYS A 129 -17.44 0.18 16.29
N GLU A 130 -16.81 -0.96 16.07
CA GLU A 130 -16.47 -1.94 17.11
C GLU A 130 -15.21 -1.56 17.92
N GLY A 131 -14.53 -0.46 17.58
CA GLY A 131 -13.34 0.03 18.29
C GLY A 131 -12.05 -0.74 17.98
N ILE A 132 -12.08 -1.60 16.97
CA ILE A 132 -10.96 -2.46 16.56
C ILE A 132 -9.93 -1.67 15.73
N PHE A 133 -10.39 -0.69 14.95
CA PHE A 133 -9.54 0.11 14.06
C PHE A 133 -9.39 1.54 14.58
N ASP A 134 -8.17 1.89 15.02
CA ASP A 134 -7.81 3.24 15.44
C ASP A 134 -7.60 4.15 14.22
N THR A 135 -8.43 5.18 14.12
CA THR A 135 -8.41 6.17 13.04
C THR A 135 -7.41 7.31 13.28
N SER A 136 -6.74 7.35 14.44
CA SER A 136 -5.81 8.43 14.83
C SER A 136 -4.55 8.49 13.97
N TYR A 137 -4.22 7.39 13.29
CA TYR A 137 -3.03 7.24 12.48
C TYR A 137 -3.36 6.63 11.13
N LEU A 138 -2.97 7.33 10.06
CA LEU A 138 -3.00 6.81 8.70
C LEU A 138 -1.58 6.74 8.17
N VAL A 139 -1.18 5.56 7.71
CA VAL A 139 0.16 5.33 7.20
C VAL A 139 0.10 5.00 5.72
N ALA A 140 0.88 5.71 4.91
CA ALA A 140 1.05 5.41 3.50
C ALA A 140 2.47 4.89 3.25
N ASP A 141 2.56 3.74 2.60
CA ASP A 141 3.82 3.17 2.15
C ASP A 141 3.62 2.41 0.84
N SER A 142 4.71 2.01 0.19
CA SER A 142 4.66 1.26 -1.05
C SER A 142 5.55 0.03 -1.03
N TYR A 143 5.17 -1.00 -1.79
CA TYR A 143 5.97 -2.20 -1.97
C TYR A 143 6.01 -2.63 -3.44
N PRO A 144 7.10 -3.28 -3.89
CA PRO A 144 7.27 -3.69 -5.27
C PRO A 144 6.45 -4.96 -5.58
N ILE A 145 5.91 -5.02 -6.80
CA ILE A 145 5.26 -6.22 -7.35
C ILE A 145 6.01 -6.63 -8.61
N ILE A 146 6.69 -7.77 -8.55
CA ILE A 146 7.54 -8.26 -9.64
C ILE A 146 6.68 -9.00 -10.66
N LEU A 147 6.77 -8.60 -11.93
CA LEU A 147 6.11 -9.33 -13.01
C LEU A 147 6.86 -10.62 -13.31
N ASN A 148 6.16 -11.75 -13.34
CA ASN A 148 6.67 -13.04 -13.79
C ASN A 148 6.97 -12.96 -15.29
N SER A 149 8.20 -12.54 -15.61
CA SER A 149 8.62 -12.20 -16.95
C SER A 149 10.05 -12.66 -17.21
N PHE A 150 10.36 -12.84 -18.50
CA PHE A 150 11.71 -13.10 -18.97
C PHE A 150 12.71 -12.03 -18.49
N PHE A 151 12.28 -10.77 -18.39
CA PHE A 151 13.12 -9.62 -18.01
C PHE A 151 13.55 -9.61 -16.55
N ASN A 152 12.86 -10.33 -15.67
CA ASN A 152 13.23 -10.46 -14.26
C ASN A 152 14.05 -11.73 -13.97
N ASN A 153 14.31 -12.56 -14.99
CA ASN A 153 15.11 -13.76 -14.83
C ASN A 153 16.59 -13.44 -15.06
N LYS A 154 17.42 -13.71 -14.05
CA LYS A 154 18.88 -13.49 -14.11
C LYS A 154 19.57 -14.29 -15.21
N LYS A 155 18.98 -15.39 -15.70
CA LYS A 155 19.55 -16.24 -16.76
C LYS A 155 19.21 -15.76 -18.18
N SER A 156 18.39 -14.72 -18.31
CA SER A 156 17.75 -14.32 -19.56
C SER A 156 18.50 -13.24 -20.34
N HIS A 157 19.81 -13.10 -20.13
CA HIS A 157 20.60 -12.02 -20.73
C HIS A 157 20.49 -11.97 -22.27
N GLY A 158 20.12 -10.79 -22.80
CA GLY A 158 20.51 -10.36 -24.14
C GLY A 158 19.59 -10.67 -25.32
N LYS A 159 18.42 -11.33 -25.14
CA LYS A 159 17.54 -11.66 -26.28
C LYS A 159 16.68 -10.51 -26.81
N PHE A 160 16.27 -9.59 -25.94
CA PHE A 160 15.37 -8.48 -26.29
C PHE A 160 15.88 -7.19 -25.65
N LYS A 161 15.84 -6.07 -26.39
CA LYS A 161 16.30 -4.76 -25.87
C LYS A 161 15.19 -4.04 -25.12
N ASP A 162 13.93 -4.21 -25.56
CA ASP A 162 12.73 -3.63 -24.96
C ASP A 162 11.70 -4.74 -24.68
N TYR A 163 11.01 -4.67 -23.54
CA TYR A 163 9.91 -5.59 -23.22
C TYR A 163 8.76 -5.49 -24.22
N LYS A 164 8.59 -4.35 -24.88
CA LYS A 164 7.60 -4.15 -25.94
C LYS A 164 7.86 -5.01 -27.18
N GLU A 165 9.12 -5.38 -27.44
CA GLU A 165 9.47 -6.31 -28.52
C GLU A 165 8.99 -7.74 -28.20
N TYR A 166 8.95 -8.09 -26.91
CA TYR A 166 8.58 -9.43 -26.45
C TYR A 166 7.05 -9.61 -26.31
N TYR A 167 6.36 -8.62 -25.76
CA TYR A 167 4.92 -8.72 -25.50
C TYR A 167 4.10 -8.13 -26.66
N ARG A 168 3.42 -9.01 -27.42
CA ARG A 168 2.46 -8.60 -28.47
C ARG A 168 1.19 -7.91 -27.96
N SER A 169 0.88 -8.08 -26.67
CA SER A 169 -0.29 -7.47 -26.02
C SER A 169 0.17 -6.32 -25.13
N PRO A 170 -0.68 -5.29 -24.91
CA PRO A 170 -0.36 -4.20 -24.00
C PRO A 170 0.07 -4.73 -22.63
N LEU A 171 1.20 -4.23 -22.14
CA LEU A 171 1.71 -4.47 -20.80
C LEU A 171 1.81 -3.12 -20.09
N GLU A 172 1.12 -2.98 -18.97
CA GLU A 172 1.13 -1.74 -18.18
C GLU A 172 2.24 -1.73 -17.11
N ALA A 173 2.95 -2.85 -16.94
CA ALA A 173 4.15 -2.92 -16.10
C ALA A 173 5.29 -2.10 -16.73
N ASN A 174 6.18 -1.57 -15.89
CA ASN A 174 7.38 -0.88 -16.35
C ASN A 174 8.58 -1.21 -15.47
N PHE A 175 9.79 -0.85 -15.90
CA PHE A 175 10.97 -1.00 -15.08
C PHE A 175 10.96 -0.02 -13.91
N GLY A 176 11.18 -0.54 -12.71
CA GLY A 176 11.44 0.22 -11.50
C GLY A 176 12.73 -0.23 -10.85
N VAL A 177 13.07 0.43 -9.74
CA VAL A 177 14.24 0.11 -8.93
C VAL A 177 13.77 -0.18 -7.52
N LYS A 178 14.31 -1.23 -6.90
CA LYS A 178 14.10 -1.51 -5.48
C LYS A 178 15.44 -1.71 -4.76
N PRO A 179 15.53 -1.34 -3.47
CA PRO A 179 16.71 -1.64 -2.68
C PRO A 179 16.95 -3.14 -2.58
N VAL A 180 18.21 -3.54 -2.50
CA VAL A 180 18.58 -4.94 -2.25
C VAL A 180 18.68 -5.13 -0.75
N SER A 181 17.96 -6.12 -0.22
CA SER A 181 18.04 -6.46 1.20
C SER A 181 19.42 -7.02 1.53
N ASN A 182 19.97 -6.61 2.68
CA ASN A 182 21.21 -7.18 3.23
C ASN A 182 21.12 -8.69 3.47
N SER A 183 19.91 -9.24 3.66
CA SER A 183 19.70 -10.69 3.84
C SER A 183 19.82 -11.51 2.55
N LYS A 184 19.73 -10.86 1.38
CA LYS A 184 19.91 -11.50 0.06
C LYS A 184 20.79 -10.58 -0.81
N PRO A 185 22.09 -10.49 -0.50
CA PRO A 185 22.98 -9.59 -1.23
C PRO A 185 23.04 -10.00 -2.70
N ILE A 186 23.00 -8.99 -3.57
CA ILE A 186 23.19 -9.15 -5.01
C ILE A 186 24.51 -8.51 -5.34
N TYR A 187 25.39 -9.24 -6.01
CA TYR A 187 26.68 -8.72 -6.44
C TYR A 187 26.67 -8.34 -7.91
N ASP A 188 27.49 -7.37 -8.30
CA ASP A 188 27.77 -7.08 -9.70
C ASP A 188 28.75 -8.11 -10.30
N LYS A 189 29.07 -7.95 -11.59
CA LYS A 189 30.00 -8.84 -12.31
C LYS A 189 31.44 -8.80 -11.77
N TYR A 190 31.77 -7.83 -10.92
CA TYR A 190 33.08 -7.64 -10.30
C TYR A 190 33.09 -8.07 -8.83
N GLY A 191 31.99 -8.62 -8.31
CA GLY A 191 31.87 -9.05 -6.91
C GLY A 191 31.52 -7.93 -5.94
N ASN A 192 31.16 -6.73 -6.39
CA ASN A 192 30.75 -5.63 -5.50
C ASN A 192 29.26 -5.74 -5.14
N PRO A 193 28.86 -5.50 -3.88
CA PRO A 193 27.47 -5.54 -3.48
C PRO A 193 26.68 -4.41 -4.15
N LYS A 194 25.54 -4.77 -4.73
CA LYS A 194 24.57 -3.83 -5.26
C LYS A 194 23.61 -3.40 -4.15
N ASN A 195 23.43 -2.09 -4.05
CA ASN A 195 22.47 -1.49 -3.11
C ASN A 195 21.05 -1.46 -3.67
N ALA A 196 20.88 -1.65 -4.98
CA ALA A 196 19.60 -1.63 -5.66
C ALA A 196 19.56 -2.57 -6.88
N MET A 197 18.38 -3.05 -7.22
CA MET A 197 18.11 -3.89 -8.39
C MET A 197 16.97 -3.30 -9.22
N SER A 198 17.10 -3.36 -10.55
CA SER A 198 15.98 -3.10 -11.44
C SER A 198 15.04 -4.30 -11.51
N TYR A 199 13.77 -4.04 -11.71
CA TYR A 199 12.75 -5.07 -11.94
C TYR A 199 11.67 -4.53 -12.87
N LEU A 200 11.14 -5.38 -13.76
CA LEU A 200 9.93 -5.10 -14.53
C LEU A 200 8.71 -5.44 -13.67
N GLY A 201 7.80 -4.50 -13.48
CA GLY A 201 6.62 -4.78 -12.68
C GLY A 201 5.79 -3.54 -12.33
N TYR A 202 5.19 -3.62 -11.15
CA TYR A 202 4.32 -2.61 -10.59
C TYR A 202 4.81 -2.20 -9.20
N LYS A 203 4.21 -1.15 -8.68
CA LYS A 203 4.35 -0.71 -7.30
C LYS A 203 2.95 -0.60 -6.71
N ALA A 204 2.74 -1.20 -5.55
CA ALA A 204 1.50 -1.10 -4.80
C ALA A 204 1.66 -0.04 -3.71
N HIS A 205 0.89 1.03 -3.81
CA HIS A 205 0.79 2.10 -2.82
C HIS A 205 -0.38 1.78 -1.93
N THR A 206 -0.15 1.61 -0.63
CA THR A 206 -1.18 1.16 0.30
C THR A 206 -1.31 2.14 1.45
N ILE A 207 -2.55 2.48 1.81
CA ILE A 207 -2.88 3.26 3.00
C ILE A 207 -3.45 2.33 4.06
N THR A 208 -2.99 2.49 5.30
CA THR A 208 -3.28 1.58 6.41
C THR A 208 -3.61 2.35 7.68
N PHE A 209 -4.37 1.73 8.57
CA PHE A 209 -4.28 2.02 10.00
C PHE A 209 -3.02 1.33 10.57
N LEU A 210 -2.78 1.44 11.88
CA LEU A 210 -1.60 0.80 12.49
C LEU A 210 -1.68 -0.73 12.49
N ASN A 211 -2.87 -1.31 12.48
CA ASN A 211 -3.10 -2.75 12.59
C ASN A 211 -3.64 -3.40 11.31
N VAL A 212 -4.31 -2.66 10.42
CA VAL A 212 -4.88 -3.21 9.18
C VAL A 212 -4.68 -2.30 7.96
N PRO A 213 -4.45 -2.87 6.76
CA PRO A 213 -4.47 -2.10 5.53
C PRO A 213 -5.90 -1.81 5.07
N ILE A 214 -6.07 -0.71 4.34
CA ILE A 214 -7.37 -0.24 3.86
C ILE A 214 -7.42 -0.37 2.34
N PHE A 215 -6.80 0.56 1.62
CA PHE A 215 -6.82 0.60 0.16
C PHE A 215 -5.42 0.46 -0.42
N THR A 216 -5.34 -0.19 -1.57
CA THR A 216 -4.16 -0.21 -2.41
C THR A 216 -4.49 0.36 -3.79
N VAL A 217 -3.62 1.25 -4.27
CA VAL A 217 -3.60 1.69 -5.67
C VAL A 217 -2.32 1.17 -6.32
N VAL A 218 -2.43 0.65 -7.55
CA VAL A 218 -1.30 0.04 -8.25
C VAL A 218 -0.85 0.92 -9.40
N SER A 219 0.46 1.16 -9.46
CA SER A 219 1.10 1.90 -10.54
C SER A 219 2.11 1.03 -11.28
N PRO A 220 2.51 1.42 -12.50
CA PRO A 220 3.77 0.92 -13.08
C PRO A 220 4.93 1.20 -12.12
N ALA A 221 5.95 0.33 -12.09
CA ALA A 221 7.04 0.45 -11.11
C ALA A 221 7.90 1.73 -11.27
N SER A 222 7.85 2.38 -12.43
CA SER A 222 8.54 3.63 -12.72
C SER A 222 7.86 4.87 -12.10
N ALA A 223 6.63 4.73 -11.59
CA ALA A 223 5.84 5.86 -11.13
C ALA A 223 6.31 6.40 -9.76
N ASN A 224 6.06 7.68 -9.53
CA ASN A 224 6.47 8.41 -8.33
C ASN A 224 5.40 8.33 -7.24
N ASP A 225 5.82 7.94 -6.03
CA ASP A 225 4.93 7.54 -4.93
C ASP A 225 4.00 8.68 -4.49
N LYS A 226 4.52 9.91 -4.48
CA LYS A 226 3.75 11.11 -4.09
C LYS A 226 2.43 11.29 -4.87
N ASN A 227 2.36 10.83 -6.12
CA ASN A 227 1.17 11.01 -6.94
C ASN A 227 0.00 10.14 -6.44
N TYR A 228 0.31 8.97 -5.87
CA TYR A 228 -0.68 7.99 -5.43
C TYR A 228 -1.12 8.20 -3.97
N ALA A 229 -0.40 9.03 -3.21
CA ALA A 229 -0.87 9.45 -1.89
C ALA A 229 -2.18 10.24 -1.95
N PHE A 230 -2.35 11.10 -2.96
CA PHE A 230 -3.60 11.84 -3.17
C PHE A 230 -4.75 10.90 -3.47
N ASP A 231 -4.58 9.96 -4.40
CA ASP A 231 -5.61 8.97 -4.75
C ASP A 231 -6.06 8.16 -3.52
N LEU A 232 -5.11 7.75 -2.67
CA LEU A 232 -5.39 7.01 -1.44
C LEU A 232 -6.11 7.87 -0.39
N LEU A 233 -5.63 9.10 -0.15
CA LEU A 233 -6.23 10.01 0.81
C LEU A 233 -7.63 10.45 0.37
N GLU A 234 -7.86 10.71 -0.91
CA GLU A 234 -9.18 11.02 -1.45
C GLU A 234 -10.17 9.88 -1.21
N LYS A 235 -9.75 8.62 -1.41
CA LYS A 235 -10.60 7.46 -1.08
C LYS A 235 -10.95 7.43 0.41
N VAL A 236 -9.97 7.62 1.28
CA VAL A 236 -10.20 7.58 2.73
C VAL A 236 -11.11 8.72 3.18
N VAL A 237 -10.82 9.95 2.78
CA VAL A 237 -11.63 11.12 3.15
C VAL A 237 -13.05 11.00 2.61
N LYS A 238 -13.21 10.62 1.35
CA LYS A 238 -14.52 10.53 0.70
C LYS A 238 -15.38 9.41 1.27
N TYR A 239 -14.80 8.24 1.55
CA TYR A 239 -15.58 7.05 1.87
C TYR A 239 -15.61 6.69 3.35
N LEU A 240 -14.61 7.10 4.13
CA LEU A 240 -14.55 6.84 5.58
C LEU A 240 -14.80 8.10 6.42
N ASP A 241 -14.92 9.28 5.80
CA ASP A 241 -15.17 10.58 6.46
C ASP A 241 -14.18 10.87 7.61
N LEU A 242 -12.91 10.49 7.41
CA LEU A 242 -11.87 10.68 8.41
C LEU A 242 -11.27 12.09 8.36
N SER A 243 -11.06 12.66 9.54
CA SER A 243 -10.38 13.95 9.75
C SER A 243 -9.58 13.92 11.05
N GLY A 244 -8.72 14.93 11.25
CA GLY A 244 -7.93 15.09 12.49
C GLY A 244 -6.91 13.98 12.77
N PHE A 245 -6.48 13.21 11.77
CA PHE A 245 -5.52 12.11 11.93
C PHE A 245 -4.06 12.57 11.83
N ASN A 246 -3.14 11.70 12.26
CA ASN A 246 -1.71 11.84 12.01
C ASN A 246 -1.34 11.01 10.77
N PHE A 247 -1.00 11.68 9.67
CA PHE A 247 -0.59 11.05 8.43
C PHE A 247 0.91 10.76 8.45
N LEU A 248 1.30 9.50 8.31
CA LEU A 248 2.68 9.03 8.37
C LEU A 248 3.08 8.50 7.00
N ALA A 249 4.19 8.99 6.45
CA ALA A 249 4.69 8.47 5.17
C ALA A 249 6.21 8.61 5.05
N ASP A 250 6.77 7.95 4.04
CA ASP A 250 8.21 7.98 3.77
C ASP A 250 8.69 9.27 3.11
N ALA A 251 10.01 9.45 3.07
CA ALA A 251 10.57 10.62 2.41
C ALA A 251 10.24 10.65 0.90
N ALA A 252 9.97 9.53 0.24
CA ALA A 252 9.47 9.53 -1.13
C ALA A 252 8.06 10.14 -1.27
N TYR A 253 7.31 10.34 -0.19
CA TYR A 253 6.06 11.13 -0.20
C TYR A 253 6.25 12.63 0.06
N ASP A 254 7.46 13.09 0.38
CA ASP A 254 7.74 14.50 0.70
C ASP A 254 7.45 15.47 -0.48
N SER A 255 6.32 16.17 -0.42
CA SER A 255 5.92 17.23 -1.36
C SER A 255 5.06 18.28 -0.65
N SER A 256 5.27 19.58 -0.90
CA SER A 256 4.49 20.65 -0.22
C SER A 256 2.98 20.48 -0.42
N ASP A 257 2.54 20.20 -1.65
CA ASP A 257 1.12 19.99 -1.98
C ASP A 257 0.46 18.90 -1.13
N LEU A 258 1.19 17.85 -0.74
CA LEU A 258 0.66 16.78 0.10
C LEU A 258 0.46 17.23 1.55
N TYR A 259 1.41 18.00 2.12
CA TYR A 259 1.20 18.58 3.46
C TYR A 259 0.02 19.56 3.45
N ASP A 260 -0.07 20.38 2.41
CA ASP A 260 -1.14 21.35 2.24
C ASP A 260 -2.49 20.66 2.13
N TYR A 261 -2.59 19.58 1.37
CA TYR A 261 -3.81 18.76 1.28
C TYR A 261 -4.18 18.17 2.66
N VAL A 262 -3.26 17.47 3.32
CA VAL A 262 -3.53 16.82 4.62
C VAL A 262 -3.98 17.84 5.66
N HIS A 263 -3.36 19.02 5.70
CA HIS A 263 -3.76 20.02 6.67
C HIS A 263 -5.07 20.72 6.31
N LEU A 264 -5.19 21.25 5.09
CA LEU A 264 -6.31 22.09 4.70
C LEU A 264 -7.60 21.31 4.45
N LYS A 265 -7.51 20.06 3.96
CA LYS A 265 -8.71 19.27 3.63
C LYS A 265 -9.19 18.43 4.79
N THR A 266 -8.30 17.94 5.64
CA THR A 266 -8.67 16.96 6.68
C THR A 266 -8.35 17.44 8.08
N GLY A 267 -7.87 18.68 8.26
CA GLY A 267 -7.48 19.22 9.57
C GLY A 267 -6.38 18.39 10.25
N SER A 268 -5.63 17.63 9.46
CA SER A 268 -4.71 16.59 9.93
C SER A 268 -3.27 17.07 9.90
N ILE A 269 -2.35 16.27 10.43
CA ILE A 269 -0.93 16.60 10.50
C ILE A 269 -0.10 15.55 9.76
N ALA A 270 0.73 15.99 8.80
CA ALA A 270 1.60 15.11 8.02
C ALA A 270 3.01 14.99 8.65
N PHE A 271 3.35 13.78 9.09
CA PHE A 271 4.64 13.36 9.62
C PHE A 271 5.45 12.63 8.55
N ILE A 272 6.11 13.42 7.71
CA ILE A 272 6.90 12.92 6.57
C ILE A 272 8.33 13.47 6.67
N PRO A 273 9.38 12.62 6.64
CA PRO A 273 10.76 13.10 6.62
C PRO A 273 11.10 13.81 5.32
N LEU A 274 12.01 14.79 5.37
CA LEU A 274 12.47 15.45 4.14
C LEU A 274 13.31 14.49 3.28
N ARG A 275 13.15 14.54 1.95
CA ARG A 275 14.08 13.87 1.01
C ARG A 275 15.50 14.35 1.23
N ASN A 276 16.48 13.48 1.03
CA ASN A 276 17.90 13.85 1.13
C ASN A 276 18.28 15.01 0.18
N SER A 277 17.67 15.08 -1.00
CA SER A 277 17.82 16.22 -1.92
C SER A 277 17.30 17.55 -1.32
N SER A 278 16.28 17.48 -0.47
CA SER A 278 15.69 18.64 0.21
C SER A 278 16.44 19.04 1.50
N LYS A 279 17.25 18.13 2.06
CA LYS A 279 18.13 18.39 3.22
C LYS A 279 19.38 19.19 2.86
N LYS A 280 19.72 19.31 1.57
CA LYS A 280 20.83 20.17 1.15
C LYS A 280 20.49 21.62 1.52
N GLY A 281 21.38 22.23 2.33
CA GLY A 281 21.33 23.66 2.59
C GLY A 281 21.34 24.42 1.28
N LEU A 282 20.68 25.58 1.24
CA LEU A 282 20.77 26.43 0.07
C LEU A 282 22.24 26.81 -0.13
N VAL A 283 22.72 26.66 -1.36
CA VAL A 283 24.05 27.08 -1.76
C VAL A 283 23.85 28.25 -2.71
N GLY A 284 24.51 29.37 -2.44
CA GLY A 284 24.46 30.53 -3.33
C GLY A 284 25.31 30.28 -4.56
N GLU A 285 25.17 31.14 -5.57
CA GLU A 285 26.00 31.09 -6.80
C GLU A 285 27.51 31.12 -6.50
N CYS A 286 27.88 31.70 -5.36
CA CYS A 286 29.23 31.73 -4.82
C CYS A 286 29.73 30.38 -4.26
N GLY A 287 28.94 29.30 -4.34
CA GLY A 287 29.30 27.97 -3.83
C GLY A 287 29.26 27.82 -2.30
N LYS A 288 28.94 28.90 -1.56
CA LYS A 288 28.84 28.90 -0.09
C LYS A 288 27.42 28.61 0.39
N LYS A 289 27.32 28.00 1.57
CA LYS A 289 26.05 27.76 2.26
C LYS A 289 25.38 29.10 2.61
N LEU A 290 24.09 29.19 2.35
CA LEU A 290 23.26 30.32 2.72
C LEU A 290 22.53 30.03 4.03
N VAL A 291 22.44 31.05 4.87
CA VAL A 291 21.68 31.05 6.12
C VAL A 291 20.43 31.93 5.98
N LYS A 292 19.42 31.62 6.78
CA LYS A 292 18.16 32.39 6.80
C LYS A 292 18.45 33.81 7.28
N HIS A 293 18.13 34.81 6.45
CA HIS A 293 18.25 36.23 6.79
C HIS A 293 16.93 36.78 7.33
N SER A 294 15.86 36.69 6.54
CA SER A 294 14.57 37.27 6.88
C SER A 294 13.42 36.49 6.27
N HIS A 295 12.24 36.59 6.90
CA HIS A 295 10.99 36.04 6.41
C HIS A 295 9.97 37.19 6.31
N TYR A 296 9.29 37.34 5.17
CA TYR A 296 8.38 38.45 4.91
C TYR A 296 7.26 38.06 3.93
N LEU A 297 6.13 38.77 3.96
CA LEU A 297 5.05 38.61 2.99
C LEU A 297 5.26 39.55 1.79
N GLU A 298 5.36 38.99 0.58
CA GLU A 298 5.37 39.76 -0.66
C GLU A 298 3.93 40.12 -1.05
N THR A 299 3.49 41.33 -0.67
CA THR A 299 2.11 41.81 -0.81
C THR A 299 1.57 41.76 -2.23
N LYS A 300 2.38 42.06 -3.25
CA LYS A 300 1.97 42.05 -4.68
C LYS A 300 1.51 40.68 -5.19
N ARG A 301 2.12 39.60 -4.71
CA ARG A 301 1.82 38.23 -5.13
C ARG A 301 1.10 37.42 -4.06
N ASN A 302 0.97 37.97 -2.85
CA ASN A 302 0.44 37.31 -1.66
C ASN A 302 1.18 36.00 -1.32
N ILE A 303 2.51 36.03 -1.41
CA ILE A 303 3.42 34.88 -1.19
C ILE A 303 4.35 35.21 -0.03
N TYR A 304 4.50 34.29 0.93
CA TYR A 304 5.53 34.43 1.97
C TYR A 304 6.89 34.07 1.40
N ARG A 305 7.93 34.83 1.70
CA ARG A 305 9.28 34.62 1.18
C ARG A 305 10.29 34.60 2.31
N THR A 306 11.19 33.63 2.26
CA THR A 306 12.40 33.65 3.08
C THR A 306 13.58 34.02 2.20
N LYS A 307 14.30 35.08 2.59
CA LYS A 307 15.58 35.45 2.01
C LYS A 307 16.68 34.68 2.72
N PHE A 308 17.57 34.07 1.94
CA PHE A 308 18.78 33.43 2.42
C PHE A 308 19.98 34.19 1.87
N VAL A 309 21.01 34.41 2.69
CA VAL A 309 22.24 35.13 2.34
C VAL A 309 23.45 34.34 2.83
N CYS A 310 24.65 34.66 2.36
CA CYS A 310 25.86 34.05 2.90
C CYS A 310 26.01 34.33 4.40
N ASP A 311 26.43 33.30 5.13
CA ASP A 311 26.72 33.38 6.57
C ASP A 311 27.86 34.36 6.87
N ASP A 312 28.87 34.39 5.98
CA ASP A 312 29.94 35.38 5.98
C ASP A 312 29.93 36.18 4.65
N PRO A 313 29.20 37.30 4.61
CA PRO A 313 29.14 38.18 3.44
C PRO A 313 30.48 38.81 3.07
N SER A 314 31.38 38.98 4.04
CA SER A 314 32.68 39.65 3.85
C SER A 314 33.65 38.80 3.04
N ASN A 315 33.48 37.49 3.10
CA ASN A 315 34.34 36.50 2.46
C ASN A 315 33.66 35.86 1.23
N CYS A 316 32.58 36.47 0.72
CA CYS A 316 31.82 35.96 -0.41
C CYS A 316 32.49 36.37 -1.75
N PRO A 317 32.83 35.42 -2.65
CA PRO A 317 33.39 35.71 -3.97
C PRO A 317 32.56 36.67 -4.84
N LEU A 318 31.26 36.77 -4.58
CA LEU A 318 30.33 37.65 -5.30
C LEU A 318 30.06 38.98 -4.58
N GLY A 319 30.73 39.23 -3.44
CA GLY A 319 30.52 40.42 -2.60
C GLY A 319 29.25 40.38 -1.75
N LYS A 320 29.14 41.35 -0.81
CA LYS A 320 28.10 41.38 0.25
C LYS A 320 26.65 41.41 -0.24
N SER A 321 26.36 41.95 -1.42
CA SER A 321 24.98 42.24 -1.86
C SER A 321 24.36 41.21 -2.80
N ASN A 322 25.15 40.34 -3.43
CA ASN A 322 24.71 39.62 -4.63
C ASN A 322 24.57 38.09 -4.43
N CYS A 323 25.14 37.48 -3.38
CA CYS A 323 24.94 36.05 -3.12
C CYS A 323 23.74 35.83 -2.19
N TYR A 324 22.53 35.76 -2.76
CA TYR A 324 21.30 35.43 -2.03
C TYR A 324 20.42 34.45 -2.80
N SER A 325 19.50 33.80 -2.09
CA SER A 325 18.46 32.97 -2.68
C SER A 325 17.14 33.23 -1.98
N TYR A 326 16.05 33.18 -2.73
CA TYR A 326 14.72 33.25 -2.16
C TYR A 326 14.07 31.88 -2.23
N ARG A 327 13.41 31.48 -1.14
CA ARG A 327 12.35 30.47 -1.21
C ARG A 327 11.01 31.15 -1.11
N ASN A 328 10.14 30.82 -2.06
CA ASN A 328 8.74 31.17 -2.00
C ASN A 328 8.04 30.09 -1.18
N TYR A 329 7.21 30.53 -0.24
CA TYR A 329 6.34 29.72 0.57
C TYR A 329 4.93 30.08 0.09
N SER A 330 4.10 29.08 -0.20
CA SER A 330 2.67 29.33 -0.30
C SER A 330 2.22 29.91 1.06
N LYS A 331 1.07 30.60 1.10
CA LYS A 331 0.43 30.97 2.38
C LYS A 331 0.22 29.76 3.32
N TYR A 332 0.36 28.56 2.78
CA TYR A 332 -0.03 27.29 3.38
C TYR A 332 1.13 26.28 3.45
N ASP A 333 2.41 26.67 3.46
CA ASP A 333 3.53 25.70 3.39
C ASP A 333 3.72 24.87 4.68
N PHE A 334 2.77 23.97 4.94
CA PHE A 334 2.70 23.12 6.14
C PHE A 334 3.84 22.11 6.20
N ARG A 335 4.54 21.89 5.08
CA ARG A 335 5.78 21.12 5.03
C ARG A 335 6.84 21.63 6.01
N HIS A 336 6.88 22.93 6.27
CA HIS A 336 7.82 23.55 7.20
C HIS A 336 7.23 23.81 8.60
N PHE A 337 5.95 23.51 8.82
CA PHE A 337 5.26 23.73 10.09
C PHE A 337 5.83 22.88 11.23
N LEU A 338 6.18 21.62 10.94
CA LEU A 338 6.71 20.68 11.94
C LEU A 338 8.24 20.69 12.00
N ASN A 339 8.77 20.91 13.20
CA ASN A 339 10.17 20.64 13.50
C ASN A 339 10.40 19.12 13.59
N ARG A 340 11.05 18.56 12.56
CA ARG A 340 11.35 17.11 12.45
C ARG A 340 12.37 16.62 13.46
N GLU A 341 13.15 17.52 14.06
CA GLU A 341 14.10 17.18 15.11
C GLU A 341 13.47 17.14 16.50
N SER A 342 12.23 17.64 16.63
CA SER A 342 11.52 17.65 17.91
C SER A 342 11.23 16.22 18.41
N PRO A 343 11.22 16.01 19.74
CA PRO A 343 10.74 14.76 20.33
C PRO A 343 9.33 14.39 19.85
N PHE A 344 8.44 15.37 19.74
CA PHE A 344 7.06 15.19 19.25
C PHE A 344 7.01 14.52 17.88
N PHE A 345 7.79 15.01 16.90
CA PHE A 345 7.84 14.40 15.58
C PHE A 345 8.41 12.98 15.65
N LYS A 346 9.50 12.78 16.40
CA LYS A 346 10.19 11.49 16.51
C LYS A 346 9.30 10.42 17.14
N GLU A 347 8.58 10.75 18.22
CA GLU A 347 7.67 9.81 18.89
C GLU A 347 6.51 9.38 18.00
N ILE A 348 5.85 10.32 17.32
CA ILE A 348 4.76 9.99 16.40
C ILE A 348 5.29 9.20 15.19
N TYR A 349 6.41 9.62 14.62
CA TYR A 349 6.96 8.98 13.43
C TYR A 349 7.46 7.55 13.69
N LYS A 350 7.93 7.23 14.91
CA LYS A 350 8.32 5.86 15.31
C LYS A 350 7.19 4.85 15.14
N LYS A 351 5.92 5.27 15.28
CA LYS A 351 4.74 4.39 15.09
C LYS A 351 4.66 3.80 13.68
N ARG A 352 5.32 4.40 12.68
CA ARG A 352 5.41 3.81 11.34
C ARG A 352 6.12 2.45 11.34
N THR A 353 7.00 2.16 12.30
CA THR A 353 7.67 0.86 12.38
C THR A 353 6.71 -0.29 12.73
N LEU A 354 5.50 0.01 13.21
CA LEU A 354 4.46 -0.97 13.54
C LEU A 354 3.85 -1.60 12.27
N ILE A 355 3.82 -0.86 11.16
CA ILE A 355 3.23 -1.34 9.90
C ILE A 355 4.18 -2.20 9.06
N GLU A 356 5.45 -2.31 9.44
CA GLU A 356 6.46 -3.09 8.68
C GLU A 356 6.04 -4.56 8.51
N SER A 357 5.40 -5.15 9.52
CA SER A 357 4.87 -6.51 9.45
C SER A 357 3.74 -6.64 8.43
N ILE A 358 2.82 -5.66 8.39
CA ILE A 358 1.72 -5.59 7.42
C ILE A 358 2.29 -5.52 6.01
N PHE A 359 3.20 -4.58 5.74
CA PHE A 359 3.77 -4.37 4.41
C PHE A 359 4.65 -5.54 3.95
N SER A 360 5.45 -6.11 4.86
CA SER A 360 6.27 -7.28 4.55
C SER A 360 5.42 -8.43 4.02
N ARG A 361 4.19 -8.59 4.53
CA ARG A 361 3.33 -9.67 4.06
C ARG A 361 2.36 -9.28 2.95
N LEU A 362 1.94 -8.02 2.84
CA LEU A 362 1.37 -7.56 1.57
C LEU A 362 2.35 -7.83 0.41
N GLU A 363 3.65 -7.62 0.62
CA GLU A 363 4.69 -8.02 -0.33
C GLU A 363 4.81 -9.53 -0.47
N SER A 364 4.74 -10.35 0.58
CA SER A 364 4.82 -11.81 0.38
C SER A 364 3.60 -12.39 -0.34
N ASN A 365 2.41 -11.81 -0.13
CA ASN A 365 1.16 -12.26 -0.75
C ASN A 365 1.00 -11.76 -2.20
N ASN A 366 1.43 -10.52 -2.47
CA ASN A 366 1.19 -9.85 -3.75
C ASN A 366 2.48 -9.52 -4.53
N GLY A 367 3.66 -9.77 -3.97
CA GLY A 367 4.95 -9.30 -4.49
C GLY A 367 5.39 -9.96 -5.80
N THR A 368 4.64 -10.93 -6.30
CA THR A 368 4.80 -11.45 -7.67
C THR A 368 3.44 -11.54 -8.36
N THR A 369 3.42 -11.31 -9.67
CA THR A 369 2.19 -11.44 -10.46
C THR A 369 2.48 -11.83 -11.90
N SER A 370 1.53 -12.51 -12.53
CA SER A 370 1.51 -12.74 -13.98
C SER A 370 0.51 -11.83 -14.71
N LEU A 371 -0.16 -10.94 -13.97
CA LEU A 371 -1.18 -10.04 -14.52
C LEU A 371 -0.54 -8.84 -15.23
N LYS A 372 -1.12 -8.48 -16.39
CA LYS A 372 -0.59 -7.45 -17.29
C LYS A 372 -1.23 -6.06 -17.16
N TYR A 373 -2.34 -5.97 -16.44
CA TYR A 373 -3.14 -4.76 -16.29
C TYR A 373 -3.17 -4.32 -14.84
N THR A 374 -2.97 -3.02 -14.61
CA THR A 374 -2.96 -2.39 -13.28
C THR A 374 -4.23 -2.66 -12.49
N ASN A 375 -5.41 -2.54 -13.12
CA ASN A 375 -6.70 -2.83 -12.48
C ASN A 375 -6.79 -4.26 -11.92
N ALA A 376 -6.30 -5.25 -12.66
CA ALA A 376 -6.34 -6.64 -12.21
C ALA A 376 -5.38 -6.89 -11.03
N VAL A 377 -4.19 -6.28 -11.07
CA VAL A 377 -3.23 -6.35 -9.95
C VAL A 377 -3.78 -5.62 -8.72
N GLN A 378 -4.43 -4.48 -8.92
CA GLN A 378 -5.06 -3.69 -7.87
C GLN A 378 -6.21 -4.45 -7.20
N LEU A 379 -7.05 -5.15 -7.98
CA LEU A 379 -8.09 -6.02 -7.46
C LEU A 379 -7.48 -7.07 -6.52
N GLU A 380 -6.41 -7.73 -6.95
CA GLU A 380 -5.73 -8.75 -6.15
C GLU A 380 -5.12 -8.19 -4.86
N CYS A 381 -4.52 -7.00 -4.90
CA CYS A 381 -3.98 -6.35 -3.70
C CYS A 381 -5.08 -5.96 -2.71
N ASN A 382 -6.18 -5.38 -3.20
CA ASN A 382 -7.31 -4.97 -2.36
C ASN A 382 -8.07 -6.18 -1.78
N LEU A 383 -8.11 -7.32 -2.46
CA LEU A 383 -8.62 -8.57 -1.87
C LEU A 383 -7.72 -9.08 -0.74
N SER A 384 -6.40 -8.90 -0.84
CA SER A 384 -5.48 -9.20 0.26
C SER A 384 -5.69 -8.24 1.44
N ASN A 385 -5.99 -6.97 1.20
CA ASN A 385 -6.36 -6.03 2.28
C ASN A 385 -7.66 -6.47 2.95
N LEU A 386 -8.68 -6.79 2.15
CA LEU A 386 -9.97 -7.26 2.63
C LEU A 386 -9.84 -8.54 3.46
N PHE A 387 -8.94 -9.44 3.08
CA PHE A 387 -8.64 -10.63 3.87
C PHE A 387 -8.10 -10.26 5.25
N LEU A 388 -7.17 -9.32 5.34
CA LEU A 388 -6.63 -8.89 6.63
C LEU A 388 -7.66 -8.18 7.51
N ILE A 389 -8.51 -7.34 6.91
CA ILE A 389 -9.61 -6.69 7.61
C ILE A 389 -10.59 -7.74 8.15
N ALA A 390 -11.00 -8.71 7.33
CA ALA A 390 -11.90 -9.78 7.73
C ALA A 390 -11.30 -10.66 8.84
N SER A 391 -10.01 -10.97 8.75
CA SER A 391 -9.28 -11.70 9.80
C SER A 391 -9.25 -10.93 11.11
N ALA A 392 -9.07 -9.60 11.08
CA ALA A 392 -9.11 -8.79 12.29
C ALA A 392 -10.49 -8.82 12.97
N LEU A 393 -11.56 -8.68 12.19
CA LEU A 393 -12.94 -8.81 12.69
C LEU A 393 -13.23 -10.21 13.24
N LEU A 394 -12.73 -11.25 12.58
CA LEU A 394 -12.92 -12.63 13.03
C LEU A 394 -12.20 -12.87 14.37
N ALA A 395 -10.99 -12.35 14.55
CA ALA A 395 -10.26 -12.44 15.81
C ALA A 395 -11.03 -11.78 16.96
N HIS A 396 -11.57 -10.59 16.71
CA HIS A 396 -12.40 -9.87 17.67
C HIS A 396 -13.63 -10.69 18.07
N ASN A 397 -14.33 -11.28 17.10
CA ASN A 397 -15.47 -12.15 17.38
C ASN A 397 -15.12 -13.41 18.19
N MET A 398 -13.86 -13.85 18.13
CA MET A 398 -13.34 -14.94 18.95
C MET A 398 -12.83 -14.49 20.33
N GLY A 399 -12.90 -13.19 20.64
CA GLY A 399 -12.36 -12.61 21.88
C GLY A 399 -10.82 -12.59 21.92
N ARG A 400 -10.17 -12.58 20.75
CA ARG A 400 -8.71 -12.65 20.59
C ARG A 400 -8.11 -11.35 20.09
N ASP A 401 -8.47 -10.24 20.74
CA ASP A 401 -7.94 -8.90 20.45
C ASP A 401 -6.43 -8.79 20.71
N ASP A 402 -5.88 -9.68 21.55
CA ASP A 402 -4.44 -9.84 21.76
C ASP A 402 -3.68 -10.09 20.44
N LEU A 403 -4.33 -10.72 19.47
CA LEU A 403 -3.78 -11.02 18.16
C LEU A 403 -3.85 -9.85 17.17
N LEU A 404 -4.36 -8.69 17.57
CA LEU A 404 -4.44 -7.49 16.74
C LEU A 404 -3.29 -6.52 17.00
N SER A 405 -2.55 -6.72 18.09
CA SER A 405 -1.52 -5.82 18.59
C SER A 405 -0.13 -6.27 18.20
N SER A 406 0.55 -5.54 17.31
CA SER A 406 1.92 -5.93 16.89
C SER A 406 2.84 -6.18 18.10
N PRO A 407 3.83 -7.08 18.03
CA PRO A 407 4.75 -7.32 19.15
C PRO A 407 5.50 -6.06 19.60
N LYS A 408 5.72 -5.12 18.67
CA LYS A 408 6.28 -3.81 18.97
C LYS A 408 5.29 -2.94 19.76
N THR A 409 3.99 -3.01 19.46
CA THR A 409 2.93 -2.30 20.21
C THR A 409 2.94 -2.73 21.68
N LEU A 410 2.98 -4.03 21.94
CA LEU A 410 3.08 -4.59 23.30
C LEU A 410 4.34 -4.11 24.03
N MET A 411 5.47 -4.01 23.34
CA MET A 411 6.71 -3.47 23.92
C MET A 411 6.56 -1.99 24.33
N TYR A 412 5.85 -1.17 23.55
CA TYR A 412 5.63 0.24 23.89
C TYR A 412 4.66 0.42 25.06
N GLU A 413 3.65 -0.44 25.20
CA GLU A 413 2.71 -0.41 26.33
C GLU A 413 3.38 -0.85 27.64
N THR A 414 4.29 -1.82 27.61
CA THR A 414 5.04 -2.26 28.80
C THR A 414 6.16 -1.30 29.24
N ALA A 415 6.51 -0.32 28.40
CA ALA A 415 7.52 0.71 28.70
C ALA A 415 6.90 2.03 29.20
N SER A 416 5.57 2.07 29.34
CA SER A 416 4.78 3.13 29.95
C SER A 416 4.48 2.75 31.40
#